data_AF-A0A936MHN3-F1
#
_entry.id   AF-A0A936MHN3-F1
#
_cell.length_a   1.000
_cell.length_b   1.000
_cell.length_c   1.000
_cell.angle_alpha   90.00
_cell.angle_beta   90.00
_cell.angle_gamma   90.00
#
_symmetry.space_group_name_H-M   'P 1'
#
loop_
_entity.id
_entity.type
_entity.pdbx_description
1 polymer ?
#
loop_
_entity_poly.entity_id
_entity_poly.type
_entity_poly.pdbx_seq_one_letter_code
_entity_poly.pdbx_strand_id
1 'polypeptide(L)'
;MDLQSFELLFQQIDSLWIAPEIKKRQISEKLPVDFKIHRCLIKLPKGIAPIIEFNEEINLQAEFEAAPNENIQAGNLVYLHQIKKIKNVKAPIINDTRVAFVFLYWNNTQYDVIFDFTPNIPDDIIAKEQKEIWKYGEVIGESFQKILSENTIAIQLQNYELFNTIWFCGQLLPSFPIHYQKLLLK
;
A
#
# COMPACT_ATOMS: atom_id res chain seq x y z
N MET A 1 9.16 -3.27 20.36
CA MET A 1 10.28 -4.03 19.77
C MET A 1 11.51 -3.16 19.93
N ASP A 2 12.62 -3.68 20.45
CA ASP A 2 13.87 -2.92 20.44
C ASP A 2 14.48 -2.87 19.03
N LEU A 3 15.42 -1.95 18.82
CA LEU A 3 16.02 -1.70 17.50
C LEU A 3 16.72 -2.95 16.93
N GLN A 4 17.42 -3.71 17.79
CA GLN A 4 18.17 -4.90 17.36
C GLN A 4 17.25 -6.03 16.87
N SER A 5 16.14 -6.27 17.58
CA SER A 5 15.15 -7.26 17.19
C SER A 5 14.47 -6.89 15.87
N PHE A 6 14.25 -5.58 15.64
CA PHE A 6 13.69 -5.08 14.40
C PHE A 6 14.65 -5.28 13.22
N GLU A 7 15.93 -4.92 13.39
CA GLU A 7 16.95 -5.12 12.36
C GLU A 7 17.08 -6.59 11.96
N LEU A 8 17.08 -7.51 12.94
CA LEU A 8 17.14 -8.94 12.68
C LEU A 8 15.90 -9.42 11.89
N LEU A 9 14.71 -9.00 12.29
CA LEU A 9 13.46 -9.34 11.59
C LEU A 9 13.49 -8.82 10.14
N PHE A 10 13.90 -7.57 9.94
CA PHE A 10 14.00 -6.98 8.62
C PHE A 10 15.00 -7.73 7.74
N GLN A 11 16.19 -8.06 8.27
CA GLN A 11 17.19 -8.86 7.55
C GLN A 11 16.67 -10.25 7.16
N GLN A 12 15.89 -10.89 8.03
CA GLN A 12 15.24 -12.17 7.71
C GLN A 12 14.23 -12.02 6.59
N ILE A 13 13.36 -11.01 6.66
CA ILE A 13 12.37 -10.74 5.62
C ILE A 13 13.06 -10.44 4.28
N ASP A 14 14.10 -9.61 4.31
CA ASP A 14 14.86 -9.23 3.14
C ASP A 14 15.53 -10.44 2.46
N SER A 15 16.28 -11.21 3.25
CA SER A 15 17.02 -12.37 2.74
C SER A 15 16.13 -13.51 2.25
N LEU A 16 14.99 -13.76 2.89
CA LEU A 16 14.11 -14.88 2.56
C LEU A 16 13.16 -14.60 1.40
N TRP A 17 12.63 -13.38 1.31
CA TRP A 17 11.53 -13.08 0.37
C TRP A 17 11.82 -11.92 -0.57
N ILE A 18 12.35 -10.80 -0.07
CA ILE A 18 12.48 -9.58 -0.89
C ILE A 18 13.64 -9.69 -1.87
N ALA A 19 14.86 -9.91 -1.39
CA ALA A 19 16.05 -9.96 -2.23
C ALA A 19 15.99 -11.07 -3.31
N PRO A 20 15.49 -12.29 -3.02
CA PRO A 20 15.30 -13.30 -4.04
C PRO A 20 14.31 -12.89 -5.14
N GLU A 21 13.19 -12.26 -4.78
CA GLU A 21 12.18 -11.83 -5.76
C GLU A 21 12.68 -10.66 -6.61
N ILE A 22 13.42 -9.71 -6.02
CA ILE A 22 14.06 -8.61 -6.77
C ILE A 22 15.02 -9.17 -7.80
N LYS A 23 15.91 -10.10 -7.41
CA LYS A 23 16.86 -10.73 -8.34
C LYS A 23 16.15 -11.41 -9.50
N LYS A 24 15.08 -12.16 -9.21
CA LYS A 24 14.26 -12.83 -10.24
C LYS A 24 13.60 -11.83 -11.19
N ARG A 25 13.13 -10.68 -10.70
CA ARG A 25 12.51 -9.62 -11.51
C ARG A 25 13.51 -8.81 -12.32
N GLN A 26 14.72 -8.61 -11.79
CA GLN A 26 15.84 -8.01 -12.52
C GLN A 26 16.25 -8.86 -13.72
N ILE A 27 16.38 -10.19 -13.54
CA ILE A 27 16.72 -11.13 -14.61
C ILE A 27 15.64 -11.15 -15.71
N SER A 28 14.37 -10.93 -15.34
CA SER A 28 13.26 -10.92 -16.29
C SER A 28 12.96 -9.53 -16.89
N GLU A 29 13.80 -8.53 -16.63
CA GLU A 29 13.64 -7.13 -17.10
C GLU A 29 12.29 -6.49 -16.73
N LYS A 30 11.64 -7.00 -15.67
CA LYS A 30 10.35 -6.50 -15.20
C LYS A 30 10.48 -5.39 -14.15
N LEU A 31 11.71 -5.02 -13.79
CA LEU A 31 12.00 -4.05 -12.74
C LEU A 31 12.52 -2.74 -13.35
N PRO A 32 11.96 -1.58 -12.98
CA PRO A 32 12.52 -0.29 -13.34
C PRO A 32 13.97 -0.12 -12.86
N VAL A 33 14.77 0.67 -13.59
CA VAL A 33 16.19 0.92 -13.27
C VAL A 33 16.36 1.63 -11.92
N ASP A 34 15.40 2.48 -11.57
CA ASP A 34 15.36 3.29 -10.35
C ASP A 34 14.41 2.71 -9.28
N PHE A 35 14.11 1.43 -9.36
CA PHE A 35 13.15 0.78 -8.46
C PHE A 35 13.55 0.93 -7.00
N LYS A 36 12.62 1.48 -6.21
CA LYS A 36 12.70 1.58 -4.76
C LYS A 36 11.49 0.90 -4.14
N ILE A 37 11.70 0.22 -3.02
CA ILE A 37 10.63 -0.43 -2.28
C ILE A 37 10.02 0.60 -1.34
N HIS A 38 8.87 1.16 -1.67
CA HIS A 38 8.11 1.99 -0.75
C HIS A 38 7.19 1.13 0.11
N ARG A 39 6.68 0.04 -0.46
CA ARG A 39 5.86 -0.93 0.24
C ARG A 39 6.01 -2.32 -0.36
N CYS A 40 5.86 -3.33 0.48
CA CYS A 40 5.94 -4.73 0.12
C CYS A 40 4.88 -5.51 0.90
N LEU A 41 4.05 -6.27 0.19
CA LEU A 41 3.13 -7.23 0.79
C LEU A 41 3.58 -8.64 0.41
N ILE A 42 3.92 -9.43 1.42
CA ILE A 42 4.28 -10.84 1.28
C ILE A 42 3.09 -11.65 1.77
N LYS A 43 2.43 -12.36 0.86
CA LYS A 43 1.33 -13.28 1.16
C LYS A 43 1.90 -14.70 1.27
N LEU A 44 1.53 -15.40 2.33
CA LEU A 44 2.05 -16.73 2.68
C LEU A 44 0.90 -17.76 2.69
N PRO A 45 0.36 -18.16 1.52
CA PRO A 45 -0.63 -19.23 1.44
C PRO A 45 -0.04 -20.58 1.89
N LYS A 46 -0.87 -21.45 2.49
CA LYS A 46 -0.46 -22.82 2.83
C LYS A 46 -0.21 -23.65 1.57
N GLY A 47 0.92 -24.34 1.51
CA GLY A 47 1.23 -25.31 0.46
C GLY A 47 1.58 -24.72 -0.92
N ILE A 48 1.69 -23.39 -1.03
CA ILE A 48 2.04 -22.68 -2.26
C ILE A 48 3.23 -21.74 -1.96
N ALA A 49 4.02 -21.41 -2.97
CA ALA A 49 5.09 -20.44 -2.84
C ALA A 49 4.55 -19.06 -2.37
N PRO A 50 5.34 -18.30 -1.59
CA PRO A 50 5.01 -16.93 -1.23
C PRO A 50 4.72 -16.07 -2.46
N ILE A 51 3.74 -15.17 -2.33
CA ILE A 51 3.42 -14.17 -3.35
C ILE A 51 3.87 -12.81 -2.81
N ILE A 52 4.78 -12.17 -3.53
CA ILE A 52 5.37 -10.88 -3.16
C ILE A 52 4.86 -9.82 -4.12
N GLU A 53 4.22 -8.79 -3.58
CA GLU A 53 3.69 -7.63 -4.30
C GLU A 53 4.42 -6.37 -3.83
N PHE A 54 4.97 -5.60 -4.77
CA PHE A 54 5.66 -4.35 -4.49
C PHE A 54 4.85 -3.14 -4.93
N ASN A 55 4.92 -2.05 -4.16
CA ASN A 55 4.39 -0.74 -4.56
C ASN A 55 2.98 -0.84 -5.17
N GLU A 56 2.78 -0.43 -6.41
CA GLU A 56 1.50 -0.37 -7.12
C GLU A 56 0.84 -1.74 -7.31
N GLU A 57 1.57 -2.84 -7.15
CA GLU A 57 1.04 -4.21 -7.25
C GLU A 57 0.19 -4.62 -6.04
N ILE A 58 0.34 -3.91 -4.91
CA ILE A 58 -0.36 -4.24 -3.69
C ILE A 58 -1.84 -3.87 -3.86
N ASN A 59 -2.67 -4.90 -3.99
CA ASN A 59 -4.11 -4.78 -4.13
C ASN A 59 -4.79 -5.23 -2.83
N LEU A 60 -5.20 -4.27 -2.01
CA LEU A 60 -5.95 -4.49 -0.78
C LEU A 60 -7.30 -3.78 -0.85
N GLN A 61 -8.34 -4.45 -0.37
CA GLN A 61 -9.68 -3.85 -0.28
C GLN A 61 -9.74 -2.93 0.93
N ALA A 62 -10.04 -1.65 0.71
CA ALA A 62 -10.14 -0.66 1.76
C ALA A 62 -11.59 -0.18 1.95
N GLU A 63 -11.99 0.01 3.20
CA GLU A 63 -13.19 0.72 3.60
C GLU A 63 -12.82 2.15 3.93
N PHE A 64 -13.55 3.12 3.35
CA PHE A 64 -13.24 4.53 3.50
C PHE A 64 -14.49 5.38 3.72
N GLU A 65 -14.27 6.56 4.28
CA GLU A 65 -15.25 7.62 4.42
C GLU A 65 -15.12 8.57 3.22
N ALA A 66 -16.24 8.81 2.54
CA ALA A 66 -16.29 9.77 1.45
C ALA A 66 -16.17 11.22 1.96
N ALA A 67 -15.65 12.11 1.11
CA ALA A 67 -15.65 13.54 1.37
C ALA A 67 -17.09 14.10 1.43
N PRO A 68 -17.31 15.23 2.13
CA PRO A 68 -18.63 15.84 2.22
C PRO A 68 -19.22 16.13 0.83
N ASN A 69 -20.50 15.82 0.64
CA ASN A 69 -21.26 16.00 -0.61
C ASN A 69 -20.86 15.08 -1.78
N GLU A 70 -19.97 14.11 -1.56
CA GLU A 70 -19.67 13.08 -2.56
C GLU A 70 -20.66 11.90 -2.44
N ASN A 71 -21.17 11.43 -3.58
CA ASN A 71 -21.99 10.22 -3.65
C ASN A 71 -21.25 9.17 -4.49
N ILE A 72 -20.61 8.23 -3.81
CA ILE A 72 -19.79 7.19 -4.44
C ILE A 72 -20.60 5.91 -4.54
N GLN A 73 -20.83 5.46 -5.77
CA GLN A 73 -21.51 4.20 -6.05
C GLN A 73 -20.49 3.08 -6.27
N ALA A 74 -20.86 1.86 -5.87
CA ALA A 74 -20.04 0.67 -6.08
C ALA A 74 -19.77 0.45 -7.58
N GLY A 75 -18.54 0.06 -7.91
CA GLY A 75 -18.10 -0.18 -9.28
C GLY A 75 -17.55 1.06 -10.01
N ASN A 76 -17.71 2.26 -9.45
CA ASN A 76 -17.12 3.47 -10.00
C ASN A 76 -15.67 3.66 -9.53
N LEU A 77 -14.87 4.30 -10.37
CA LEU A 77 -13.55 4.78 -9.99
C LEU A 77 -13.67 5.83 -8.89
N VAL A 78 -12.81 5.73 -7.88
CA VAL A 78 -12.74 6.67 -6.76
C VAL A 78 -11.49 7.52 -6.93
N TYR A 79 -11.66 8.83 -6.90
CA TYR A 79 -10.55 9.79 -6.96
C TYR A 79 -10.09 10.19 -5.56
N LEU A 80 -8.81 10.59 -5.43
CA LEU A 80 -8.21 10.95 -4.15
C LEU A 80 -8.99 12.02 -3.37
N HIS A 81 -9.46 13.07 -4.05
CA HIS A 81 -10.21 14.16 -3.43
C HIS A 81 -11.58 13.73 -2.88
N GLN A 82 -12.09 12.56 -3.28
CA GLN A 82 -13.36 12.02 -2.80
C GLN A 82 -13.19 11.19 -1.53
N ILE A 83 -11.96 10.91 -1.13
CA ILE A 83 -11.64 10.11 0.06
C ILE A 83 -11.29 11.06 1.20
N LYS A 84 -12.10 11.04 2.27
CA LYS A 84 -11.82 11.79 3.50
C LYS A 84 -10.90 11.02 4.44
N LYS A 85 -11.21 9.73 4.68
CA LYS A 85 -10.46 8.88 5.59
C LYS A 85 -10.56 7.42 5.19
N ILE A 86 -9.44 6.70 5.15
CA ILE A 86 -9.43 5.23 5.13
C ILE A 86 -9.68 4.72 6.55
N LYS A 87 -10.77 3.98 6.75
CA LYS A 87 -11.20 3.45 8.05
C LYS A 87 -10.56 2.11 8.35
N ASN A 88 -10.57 1.23 7.37
CA ASN A 88 -10.17 -0.15 7.56
C ASN A 88 -9.66 -0.73 6.23
N VAL A 89 -8.83 -1.74 6.31
CA VAL A 89 -8.36 -2.52 5.16
C VAL A 89 -8.65 -3.97 5.45
N LYS A 90 -9.26 -4.68 4.50
CA LYS A 90 -9.54 -6.11 4.67
C LYS A 90 -8.25 -6.92 4.66
N ALA A 91 -8.30 -8.07 5.33
CA ALA A 91 -7.18 -9.00 5.38
C ALA A 91 -6.74 -9.45 3.97
N PRO A 92 -5.45 -9.74 3.75
CA PRO A 92 -5.01 -10.38 2.53
C PRO A 92 -5.69 -11.74 2.33
N ILE A 93 -6.30 -11.93 1.16
CA ILE A 93 -7.08 -13.11 0.80
C ILE A 93 -6.49 -13.72 -0.48
N ILE A 94 -6.44 -15.05 -0.54
CA ILE A 94 -6.17 -15.84 -1.75
C ILE A 94 -7.24 -16.90 -1.84
N ASN A 95 -7.95 -16.99 -2.97
CA ASN A 95 -9.05 -17.95 -3.18
C ASN A 95 -10.07 -17.94 -2.03
N ASP A 96 -10.57 -16.75 -1.69
CA ASP A 96 -11.53 -16.50 -0.59
C ASP A 96 -11.07 -16.93 0.82
N THR A 97 -9.81 -17.31 0.97
CA THR A 97 -9.22 -17.69 2.25
C THR A 97 -8.22 -16.64 2.71
N ARG A 98 -8.35 -16.21 3.97
CA ARG A 98 -7.37 -15.35 4.63
C ARG A 98 -6.02 -16.06 4.69
N VAL A 99 -4.96 -15.37 4.30
CA VAL A 99 -3.60 -15.91 4.33
C VAL A 99 -2.73 -15.18 5.34
N ALA A 100 -1.70 -15.87 5.84
CA ALA A 100 -0.68 -15.21 6.62
C ALA A 100 0.04 -14.17 5.76
N PHE A 101 0.53 -13.10 6.37
CA PHE A 101 1.17 -12.03 5.63
C PHE A 101 2.24 -11.30 6.42
N VAL A 102 3.11 -10.63 5.68
CA VAL A 102 4.00 -9.58 6.16
C VAL A 102 3.81 -8.37 5.26
N PHE A 103 3.55 -7.21 5.86
CA PHE A 103 3.42 -5.93 5.18
C PHE A 103 4.52 -5.00 5.69
N LEU A 104 5.35 -4.54 4.76
CA LEU A 104 6.41 -3.57 5.01
C LEU A 104 6.07 -2.28 4.30
N TYR A 105 6.27 -1.15 4.96
CA TYR A 105 6.12 0.16 4.34
C TYR A 105 7.14 1.16 4.87
N TRP A 106 7.59 2.05 4.00
CA TRP A 106 8.47 3.15 4.35
C TRP A 106 7.67 4.31 4.95
N ASN A 107 8.05 4.78 6.14
CA ASN A 107 7.36 5.87 6.84
C ASN A 107 8.13 7.22 6.80
N ASN A 108 8.98 7.40 5.78
CA ASN A 108 9.95 8.49 5.59
C ASN A 108 11.24 8.43 6.41
N THR A 109 11.26 7.73 7.54
CA THR A 109 12.47 7.59 8.36
C THR A 109 13.02 6.17 8.38
N GLN A 110 12.13 5.17 8.41
CA GLN A 110 12.47 3.76 8.45
C GLN A 110 11.38 2.92 7.78
N TYR A 111 11.64 1.62 7.65
CA TYR A 111 10.58 0.67 7.37
C TYR A 111 9.83 0.34 8.65
N ASP A 112 8.52 0.26 8.57
CA ASP A 112 7.69 -0.38 9.59
C ASP A 112 7.19 -1.73 9.06
N VAL A 113 7.02 -2.69 9.97
CA VAL A 113 6.60 -4.06 9.64
C VAL A 113 5.35 -4.42 10.43
N ILE A 114 4.31 -4.85 9.71
CA ILE A 114 3.07 -5.40 10.25
C ILE A 114 2.94 -6.82 9.73
N PHE A 115 2.65 -7.79 10.59
CA PHE A 115 2.52 -9.18 10.16
C PHE A 115 1.42 -9.91 10.93
N ASP A 116 0.88 -10.95 10.29
CA ASP A 116 0.04 -11.93 10.95
C ASP A 116 0.31 -13.32 10.37
N PHE A 117 0.79 -14.24 11.22
CA PHE A 117 1.04 -15.63 10.87
C PHE A 117 -0.05 -16.59 11.36
N THR A 118 -1.05 -16.10 12.11
CA THR A 118 -2.15 -16.89 12.69
C THR A 118 -2.89 -17.78 11.69
N PRO A 119 -3.16 -17.36 10.43
CA PRO A 119 -3.79 -18.25 9.44
C PRO A 119 -2.98 -19.52 9.16
N ASN A 120 -1.65 -19.46 9.32
CA ASN A 120 -0.75 -20.58 9.06
C ASN A 120 -0.50 -21.47 10.27
N ILE A 121 -0.90 -21.06 11.47
CA ILE A 121 -0.76 -21.87 12.68
C ILE A 121 -1.66 -23.11 12.57
N PRO A 122 -1.23 -24.30 13.03
CA PRO A 122 -2.05 -25.50 13.12
C PRO A 122 -3.33 -25.34 13.98
N ASP A 123 -4.40 -26.11 13.69
CA ASP A 123 -5.70 -26.02 14.39
C ASP A 123 -5.67 -26.57 15.81
N ASP A 124 -4.71 -27.45 16.12
CA ASP A 124 -4.45 -28.02 17.45
C ASP A 124 -3.83 -27.01 18.42
N ILE A 125 -3.22 -25.93 17.90
CA ILE A 125 -2.59 -24.88 18.72
C ILE A 125 -3.54 -23.69 18.92
N ILE A 126 -4.29 -23.31 17.88
CA ILE A 126 -5.18 -22.13 17.89
C ILE A 126 -6.53 -22.50 17.31
N ALA A 127 -7.60 -22.17 18.06
CA ALA A 127 -8.97 -22.37 17.65
C ALA A 127 -9.31 -21.59 16.37
N LYS A 128 -10.21 -22.14 15.55
CA LYS A 128 -10.55 -21.58 14.23
C LYS A 128 -11.07 -20.15 14.33
N GLU A 129 -11.87 -19.84 15.35
CA GLU A 129 -12.44 -18.52 15.60
C GLU A 129 -11.34 -17.47 15.78
N GLN A 130 -10.23 -17.82 16.44
CA GLN A 130 -9.10 -16.91 16.63
C GLN A 130 -8.35 -16.63 15.32
N LYS A 131 -8.40 -17.55 14.34
CA LYS A 131 -7.81 -17.36 13.01
C LYS A 131 -8.63 -16.43 12.12
N GLU A 132 -9.91 -16.26 12.43
CA GLU A 132 -10.79 -15.35 11.71
C GLU A 132 -10.69 -13.91 12.23
N ILE A 133 -10.12 -13.69 13.42
CA ILE A 133 -9.99 -12.36 14.00
C ILE A 133 -9.00 -11.50 13.20
N TRP A 134 -9.51 -10.41 12.61
CA TRP A 134 -8.74 -9.42 11.88
C TRP A 134 -8.60 -8.12 12.69
N LYS A 135 -7.38 -7.79 13.14
CA LYS A 135 -7.11 -6.60 13.99
C LYS A 135 -6.23 -5.55 13.33
N TYR A 136 -5.56 -5.88 12.22
CA TYR A 136 -4.53 -5.02 11.63
C TYR A 136 -5.07 -4.05 10.60
N GLY A 137 -6.35 -4.18 10.22
CA GLY A 137 -6.90 -3.40 9.11
C GLY A 137 -6.98 -1.90 9.38
N GLU A 138 -7.20 -1.47 10.62
CA GLU A 138 -7.16 -0.05 10.98
C GLU A 138 -5.74 0.50 10.84
N VAL A 139 -4.73 -0.17 11.41
CA VAL A 139 -3.32 0.24 11.35
C VAL A 139 -2.81 0.30 9.91
N ILE A 140 -3.14 -0.73 9.11
CA ILE A 140 -2.80 -0.73 7.68
C ILE A 140 -3.54 0.43 6.99
N GLY A 141 -4.84 0.63 7.27
CA GLY A 141 -5.61 1.75 6.73
C GLY A 141 -5.01 3.11 7.03
N GLU A 142 -4.50 3.33 8.25
CA GLU A 142 -3.79 4.55 8.63
C GLU A 142 -2.50 4.74 7.83
N SER A 143 -1.74 3.66 7.57
CA SER A 143 -0.55 3.75 6.71
C SER A 143 -0.91 4.21 5.29
N PHE A 144 -1.99 3.68 4.72
CA PHE A 144 -2.48 4.14 3.41
C PHE A 144 -2.97 5.59 3.47
N GLN A 145 -3.63 5.99 4.56
CA GLN A 145 -4.09 7.38 4.73
C GLN A 145 -2.93 8.37 4.74
N LYS A 146 -1.81 8.02 5.41
CA LYS A 146 -0.59 8.85 5.40
C LYS A 146 -0.06 9.03 3.98
N ILE A 147 0.05 7.93 3.23
CA ILE A 147 0.48 7.95 1.82
C ILE A 147 -0.44 8.84 0.97
N LEU A 148 -1.76 8.75 1.14
CA LEU A 148 -2.69 9.61 0.41
C LEU A 148 -2.48 11.09 0.73
N SER A 149 -2.22 11.39 2.00
CA SER A 149 -1.99 12.76 2.46
C SER A 149 -0.68 13.33 1.90
N GLU A 150 0.39 12.55 1.91
CA GLU A 150 1.69 12.91 1.33
C GLU A 150 1.61 13.16 -0.18
N ASN A 151 0.95 12.26 -0.91
CA ASN A 151 0.72 12.43 -2.35
C ASN A 151 -0.09 13.69 -2.64
N THR A 152 -1.10 14.00 -1.83
CA THR A 152 -1.91 15.21 -1.99
C THR A 152 -1.07 16.47 -1.79
N ILE A 153 -0.21 16.49 -0.77
CA ILE A 153 0.72 17.61 -0.51
C ILE A 153 1.71 17.76 -1.66
N ALA A 154 2.29 16.66 -2.14
CA ALA A 154 3.24 16.68 -3.26
C ALA A 154 2.60 17.26 -4.54
N ILE A 155 1.38 16.82 -4.87
CA ILE A 155 0.62 17.36 -6.00
C ILE A 155 0.33 18.86 -5.80
N GLN A 156 -0.04 19.27 -4.59
CA GLN A 156 -0.30 20.67 -4.29
C GLN A 156 0.95 21.55 -4.43
N LEU A 157 2.11 21.08 -3.94
CA LEU A 157 3.39 21.78 -4.07
C LEU A 157 3.82 21.90 -5.54
N GLN A 158 3.72 20.82 -6.31
CA GLN A 158 4.02 20.83 -7.74
C GLN A 158 3.10 21.81 -8.49
N ASN A 159 1.81 21.81 -8.17
CA ASN A 159 0.87 22.77 -8.73
C ASN A 159 1.23 24.20 -8.33
N TYR A 160 1.63 24.45 -7.09
CA TYR A 160 2.05 25.78 -6.64
C TYR A 160 3.31 26.27 -7.37
N GLU A 161 4.30 25.40 -7.58
CA GLU A 161 5.50 25.71 -8.38
C GLU A 161 5.14 26.02 -9.83
N LEU A 162 4.26 25.21 -10.45
CA LEU A 162 3.71 25.46 -11.78
C LEU A 162 2.98 26.80 -11.84
N PHE A 163 2.09 27.08 -10.87
CA PHE A 163 1.40 28.37 -10.80
C PHE A 163 2.38 29.54 -10.68
N ASN A 164 3.43 29.42 -9.88
CA ASN A 164 4.45 30.46 -9.75
C ASN A 164 5.26 30.64 -11.03
N THR A 165 5.58 29.56 -11.76
CA THR A 165 6.25 29.67 -13.08
C THR A 165 5.32 30.23 -14.16
N ILE A 166 4.03 29.86 -14.14
CA ILE A 166 3.01 30.36 -15.06
C ILE A 166 2.67 31.83 -14.77
N TRP A 167 2.75 32.30 -13.51
CA TRP A 167 2.59 33.72 -13.16
C TRP A 167 3.67 34.60 -13.81
N PHE A 168 4.91 34.09 -13.97
CA PHE A 168 5.93 34.78 -14.79
C PHE A 168 5.60 34.80 -16.29
N CYS A 169 4.70 33.92 -16.76
CA CYS A 169 4.20 33.86 -18.13
C CYS A 169 2.80 34.49 -18.31
N GLY A 170 2.31 35.24 -17.31
CA GLY A 170 0.93 35.75 -17.23
C GLY A 170 0.48 36.75 -18.31
N GLN A 171 1.28 37.01 -19.34
CA GLN A 171 0.88 37.84 -20.49
C GLN A 171 0.53 37.05 -21.75
N LEU A 172 0.72 35.72 -21.78
CA LEU A 172 0.47 34.94 -22.99
C LEU A 172 -0.19 33.59 -22.65
N LEU A 173 -1.54 33.57 -22.70
CA LEU A 173 -2.40 32.50 -23.24
C LEU A 173 -3.58 32.03 -22.36
N PRO A 174 -4.71 31.62 -23.00
CA PRO A 174 -6.01 31.43 -22.38
C PRO A 174 -6.19 30.03 -21.78
N SER A 175 -7.09 29.96 -20.79
CA SER A 175 -7.61 28.81 -20.05
C SER A 175 -7.40 27.40 -20.65
N PHE A 176 -6.59 26.56 -19.98
CA PHE A 176 -6.53 25.10 -20.22
C PHE A 176 -6.86 24.29 -18.95
N PRO A 177 -7.56 23.15 -19.08
CA PRO A 177 -7.96 22.30 -17.96
C PRO A 177 -6.88 21.29 -17.56
N ILE A 178 -6.80 20.95 -16.26
CA ILE A 178 -5.82 20.04 -15.67
C ILE A 178 -6.39 18.60 -15.65
N HIS A 179 -5.62 17.63 -16.17
CA HIS A 179 -5.95 16.19 -16.15
C HIS A 179 -5.51 15.53 -14.84
N TYR A 180 -6.39 14.80 -14.16
CA TYR A 180 -6.10 14.03 -12.94
C TYR A 180 -5.63 12.59 -13.24
N GLN A 181 -4.62 12.12 -12.49
CA GLN A 181 -4.14 10.73 -12.48
C GLN A 181 -5.17 9.77 -11.84
N LYS A 182 -5.18 8.54 -12.36
CA LYS A 182 -6.20 7.50 -12.16
C LYS A 182 -5.71 6.48 -11.13
N LEU A 183 -6.48 6.24 -10.06
CA LEU A 183 -6.33 5.07 -9.20
C LEU A 183 -7.38 4.04 -9.60
N LEU A 184 -6.94 2.83 -9.95
CA LEU A 184 -7.82 1.69 -10.19
C LEU A 184 -8.00 0.95 -8.86
N LEU A 185 -9.17 1.10 -8.25
CA LEU A 185 -9.65 0.21 -7.19
C LEU A 185 -10.70 -0.70 -7.85
N LYS A 186 -10.46 -2.02 -7.83
CA LYS A 186 -11.42 -3.05 -8.23
C LYS A 186 -11.82 -3.88 -7.03
#